data_AF-A0A1Y2KY15-F1
#
_entry.id   AF-A0A1Y2KY15-F1
#
_cell.length_a   1.000
_cell.length_b   1.000
_cell.length_c   1.000
_cell.angle_alpha   90.00
_cell.angle_beta   90.00
_cell.angle_gamma   90.00
#
_symmetry.space_group_name_H-M   'P 1'
#
loop_
_entity.id
_entity.type
_entity.pdbx_description
1 polymer ?
#
loop_
_entity_poly.entity_id
_entity_poly.type
_entity_poly.pdbx_seq_one_letter_code
_entity_poly.pdbx_strand_id
1 'polypeptide(L)'
;MKLLGSFGVAFLLSSAFLGAYGITPAQGQSTQVVNQLPPALRAAVLSGNSAAIIAAINTLSAGNPALAASLAAQTASFGESMIATNPQAAIAITQAALTVASRADVQAAAPQQAMMIASASARVVASPAVQQANPSAVAAVTTALVRVASNPAVFATSPTLGAAIAQSSIAVANALSSTNSTQAVAIRQSVQQMTSNPQLLAISSTLANVNTQQQQQQQTQQNGVGQGQATPPSDSTDIPVVVEPDSESQNNASPT
;
A
#
# COMPACT_ATOMS: atom_id res chain seq x y z
N MET A 1 -35.16 37.06 48.93
CA MET A 1 -35.92 35.79 49.08
C MET A 1 -35.22 34.77 48.17
N LYS A 2 -34.27 33.94 48.61
CA LYS A 2 -34.41 32.62 49.27
C LYS A 2 -35.47 31.71 48.63
N LEU A 3 -34.98 30.64 47.96
CA LEU A 3 -35.41 29.21 47.92
C LEU A 3 -34.89 28.62 46.57
N LEU A 4 -33.78 27.88 46.47
CA LEU A 4 -33.43 26.52 46.95
C LEU A 4 -34.36 25.39 46.44
N GLY A 5 -33.76 24.43 45.73
CA GLY A 5 -34.32 23.13 45.32
C GLY A 5 -33.78 22.73 43.93
N SER A 6 -32.61 22.08 43.79
CA SER A 6 -32.33 20.65 44.07
C SER A 6 -33.37 19.72 43.44
N PHE A 7 -32.96 18.92 42.45
CA PHE A 7 -32.98 17.45 42.47
C PHE A 7 -32.41 16.94 41.14
N GLY A 8 -31.18 16.44 41.20
CA GLY A 8 -30.66 15.53 40.19
C GLY A 8 -31.22 14.12 40.41
N VAL A 9 -31.47 13.41 39.31
CA VAL A 9 -31.60 11.95 39.33
C VAL A 9 -30.79 11.43 38.15
N ALA A 10 -29.53 11.08 38.44
CA ALA A 10 -28.73 10.23 37.60
C ALA A 10 -29.24 8.79 37.77
N PHE A 11 -29.88 8.23 36.76
CA PHE A 11 -30.25 6.81 36.75
C PHE A 11 -29.06 6.00 36.22
N LEU A 12 -28.11 5.73 37.12
CA LEU A 12 -27.07 4.72 36.95
C LEU A 12 -27.70 3.36 37.26
N LEU A 13 -28.13 2.65 36.22
CA LEU A 13 -28.43 1.22 36.32
C LEU A 13 -27.10 0.45 36.37
N SER A 14 -26.65 0.17 37.58
CA SER A 14 -25.58 -0.78 37.89
C SER A 14 -26.09 -2.22 37.72
N SER A 15 -25.80 -2.84 36.59
CA SER A 15 -25.71 -4.30 36.50
C SER A 15 -24.34 -4.73 37.01
N ALA A 16 -24.32 -5.15 38.28
CA ALA A 16 -23.17 -5.75 38.93
C ALA A 16 -22.87 -7.12 38.32
N PHE A 17 -21.84 -7.20 37.47
CA PHE A 17 -21.13 -8.46 37.22
C PHE A 17 -20.00 -8.57 38.26
N LEU A 18 -20.31 -9.20 39.40
CA LEU A 18 -19.29 -9.76 40.29
C LEU A 18 -18.78 -11.05 39.64
N GLY A 19 -17.77 -10.89 38.79
CA GLY A 19 -16.88 -11.96 38.36
C GLY A 19 -15.47 -11.44 38.46
N ALA A 20 -14.67 -12.05 39.33
CA ALA A 20 -13.27 -11.74 39.53
C ALA A 20 -12.48 -12.02 38.23
N TYR A 21 -12.46 -11.05 37.33
CA TYR A 21 -11.56 -11.03 36.18
C TYR A 21 -10.78 -9.74 36.31
N GLY A 22 -9.55 -9.86 36.83
CA GLY A 22 -8.57 -8.80 36.69
C GLY A 22 -8.48 -8.45 35.22
N ILE A 23 -8.78 -7.19 34.90
CA ILE A 23 -8.37 -6.55 33.66
C ILE A 23 -6.86 -6.53 33.65
N THR A 24 -6.27 -7.63 33.16
CA THR A 24 -4.87 -7.63 32.76
C THR A 24 -4.77 -6.66 31.60
N PRO A 25 -4.05 -5.54 31.70
CA PRO A 25 -3.71 -4.76 30.52
C PRO A 25 -2.92 -5.70 29.60
N ALA A 26 -3.44 -5.94 28.40
CA ALA A 26 -2.74 -6.63 27.33
C ALA A 26 -1.60 -5.73 26.80
N GLN A 27 -0.57 -5.54 27.62
CA GLN A 27 0.71 -4.94 27.28
C GLN A 27 1.77 -6.03 27.44
N GLY A 28 2.09 -6.76 26.37
CA GLY A 28 3.11 -7.80 26.43
C GLY A 28 3.32 -8.67 25.18
N GLN A 29 2.55 -8.48 24.11
CA GLN A 29 2.59 -9.38 22.94
C GLN A 29 3.72 -9.11 21.94
N SER A 30 4.49 -8.02 22.06
CA SER A 30 5.62 -7.74 21.15
C SER A 30 6.93 -8.42 21.59
N THR A 31 7.09 -8.79 22.86
CA THR A 31 8.34 -9.37 23.40
C THR A 31 8.56 -10.84 23.03
N GLN A 32 7.51 -11.61 22.76
CA GLN A 32 7.66 -13.05 22.43
C GLN A 32 8.12 -13.30 21.00
N VAL A 33 7.72 -12.46 20.03
CA VAL A 33 8.14 -12.60 18.62
C VAL A 33 9.62 -12.24 18.47
N VAL A 34 10.10 -11.23 19.21
CA VAL A 34 11.51 -10.79 19.19
C VAL A 34 12.46 -11.84 19.77
N ASN A 35 12.03 -12.57 20.80
CA ASN A 35 12.86 -13.57 21.47
C ASN A 35 12.94 -14.90 20.70
N GLN A 36 12.05 -15.11 19.72
CA GLN A 36 12.08 -16.26 18.82
C GLN A 36 12.95 -16.03 17.58
N LEU A 37 13.35 -14.78 17.31
CA LEU A 37 14.24 -14.45 16.21
C LEU A 37 15.70 -14.84 16.56
N PRO A 38 16.41 -15.54 15.65
CA PRO A 38 17.83 -15.84 15.81
C PRO A 38 18.64 -14.57 16.13
N PRO A 39 19.67 -14.63 17.01
CA PRO A 39 20.39 -13.44 17.47
C PRO A 39 20.94 -12.55 16.33
N ALA A 40 21.47 -13.16 15.27
CA ALA A 40 21.98 -12.43 14.11
C ALA A 40 20.87 -11.69 13.35
N LEU A 41 19.71 -12.33 13.17
CA LEU A 41 18.56 -11.73 12.52
C LEU A 41 17.97 -10.61 13.39
N ARG A 42 17.93 -10.79 14.71
CA ARG A 42 17.49 -9.76 15.65
C ARG A 42 18.35 -8.51 15.57
N ALA A 43 19.67 -8.64 15.58
CA ALA A 43 20.59 -7.51 15.46
C ALA A 43 20.43 -6.79 14.11
N ALA A 44 20.30 -7.55 13.02
CA ALA A 44 20.06 -6.99 11.69
C ALA A 44 18.74 -6.21 11.63
N VAL A 45 17.68 -6.78 12.20
CA VAL A 45 16.35 -6.17 12.26
C VAL A 45 16.34 -4.91 13.12
N LEU A 46 16.99 -4.93 14.28
CA LEU A 46 17.14 -3.76 15.16
C LEU A 46 17.97 -2.65 14.51
N SER A 47 18.92 -2.99 13.65
CA SER A 47 19.68 -2.01 12.88
C SER A 47 18.85 -1.31 11.79
N GLY A 48 17.69 -1.87 11.41
CA GLY A 48 16.86 -1.40 10.30
C GLY A 48 17.52 -1.53 8.92
N ASN A 49 18.69 -2.17 8.82
CA ASN A 49 19.43 -2.33 7.57
C ASN A 49 18.89 -3.54 6.78
N SER A 50 18.16 -3.27 5.70
CA SER A 50 17.56 -4.31 4.85
C SER A 50 18.59 -5.26 4.24
N ALA A 51 19.79 -4.79 3.87
CA ALA A 51 20.86 -5.64 3.36
C ALA A 51 21.40 -6.58 4.43
N ALA A 52 21.56 -6.09 5.67
CA ALA A 52 21.98 -6.92 6.80
C ALA A 52 20.93 -8.00 7.12
N ILE A 53 19.65 -7.67 7.03
CA ILE A 53 18.55 -8.63 7.24
C ILE A 53 18.59 -9.72 6.17
N ILE A 54 18.75 -9.35 4.89
CA ILE A 54 18.87 -10.32 3.79
C ILE A 54 20.10 -11.22 3.99
N ALA A 55 21.25 -10.64 4.35
CA ALA A 55 22.47 -11.39 4.62
C ALA A 55 22.27 -12.38 5.78
N ALA A 56 21.66 -11.94 6.89
CA ALA A 56 21.36 -12.81 8.02
C ALA A 56 20.42 -13.96 7.63
N ILE A 57 19.35 -13.69 6.86
CA ILE A 57 18.45 -14.75 6.37
C ILE A 57 19.21 -15.74 5.47
N ASN A 58 20.06 -15.26 4.56
CA ASN A 58 20.85 -16.12 3.67
C ASN A 58 21.84 -17.00 4.44
N THR A 59 22.52 -16.45 5.43
CA THR A 59 23.48 -17.19 6.26
C THR A 59 22.77 -18.22 7.13
N LEU A 60 21.67 -17.83 7.79
CA LEU A 60 20.91 -18.72 8.67
C LEU A 60 20.13 -19.80 7.91
N SER A 61 19.73 -19.52 6.67
CA SER A 61 19.07 -20.52 5.83
C SER A 61 20.03 -21.56 5.29
N ALA A 62 21.35 -21.28 5.28
CA ALA A 62 22.38 -22.15 4.71
C ALA A 62 22.06 -22.61 3.28
N GLY A 63 21.39 -21.76 2.50
CA GLY A 63 20.95 -22.08 1.13
C GLY A 63 19.65 -22.88 1.03
N ASN A 64 18.97 -23.20 2.14
CA ASN A 64 17.66 -23.86 2.12
C ASN A 64 16.54 -22.82 1.85
N PRO A 65 15.82 -22.90 0.70
CA PRO A 65 14.81 -21.92 0.34
C PRO A 65 13.57 -21.95 1.23
N ALA A 66 13.17 -23.12 1.76
CA ALA A 66 12.03 -23.23 2.67
C ALA A 66 12.33 -22.63 4.06
N LEU A 67 13.56 -22.82 4.54
CA LEU A 67 14.01 -22.18 5.79
C LEU A 67 14.14 -20.66 5.60
N ALA A 68 14.67 -20.20 4.47
CA ALA A 68 14.73 -18.78 4.13
C ALA A 68 13.33 -18.15 4.12
N ALA A 69 12.33 -18.83 3.55
CA ALA A 69 10.93 -18.39 3.57
C ALA A 69 10.38 -18.27 4.99
N SER A 70 10.68 -19.24 5.85
CA SER A 70 10.21 -19.26 7.24
C SER A 70 10.82 -18.12 8.07
N LEU A 71 12.11 -17.84 7.89
CA LEU A 71 12.79 -16.70 8.53
C LEU A 71 12.28 -15.36 7.99
N ALA A 72 12.05 -15.26 6.68
CA ALA A 72 11.49 -14.07 6.06
C ALA A 72 10.04 -13.81 6.54
N ALA A 73 9.23 -14.85 6.74
CA ALA A 73 7.88 -14.72 7.29
C ALA A 73 7.86 -14.20 8.73
N GLN A 74 8.78 -14.68 9.58
CA GLN A 74 8.97 -14.14 10.94
C GLN A 74 9.40 -12.67 10.89
N THR A 75 10.32 -12.34 9.98
CA THR A 75 10.83 -10.98 9.76
C THR A 75 9.72 -10.02 9.32
N ALA A 76 8.87 -10.43 8.36
CA ALA A 76 7.74 -9.63 7.90
C ALA A 76 6.70 -9.39 9.02
N SER A 77 6.39 -10.43 9.80
CA SER A 77 5.47 -10.32 10.94
C SER A 77 6.02 -9.36 12.01
N PHE A 78 7.33 -9.38 12.23
CA PHE A 78 7.97 -8.41 13.11
C PHE A 78 7.91 -6.98 12.54
N GLY A 79 8.14 -6.80 11.24
CA GLY A 79 7.97 -5.51 10.55
C GLY A 79 6.58 -4.93 10.75
N GLU A 80 5.53 -5.76 10.69
CA GLU A 80 4.15 -5.37 10.98
C GLU A 80 3.99 -4.82 12.41
N SER A 81 4.60 -5.48 13.40
CA SER A 81 4.56 -5.01 14.80
C SER A 81 5.29 -3.68 15.02
N MET A 82 6.22 -3.31 14.13
CA MET A 82 6.96 -2.05 14.22
C MET A 82 6.23 -0.85 13.65
N ILE A 83 5.10 -1.03 12.94
CA ILE A 83 4.38 0.09 12.29
C ILE A 83 4.05 1.20 13.30
N ALA A 84 3.63 0.85 14.52
CA ALA A 84 3.21 1.80 15.54
C ALA A 84 4.38 2.53 16.23
N THR A 85 5.57 1.94 16.25
CA THR A 85 6.72 2.46 17.01
C THR A 85 7.79 3.06 16.11
N ASN A 86 8.03 2.47 14.94
CA ASN A 86 8.99 2.94 13.95
C ASN A 86 8.55 2.53 12.53
N PRO A 87 7.70 3.34 11.86
CA PRO A 87 7.20 3.02 10.52
C PRO A 87 8.31 2.94 9.46
N GLN A 88 9.42 3.67 9.64
CA GLN A 88 10.58 3.62 8.75
C GLN A 88 11.30 2.27 8.82
N ALA A 89 11.50 1.74 10.03
CA ALA A 89 12.07 0.42 10.21
C ALA A 89 11.11 -0.67 9.71
N ALA A 90 9.80 -0.52 9.99
CA ALA A 90 8.77 -1.45 9.53
C ALA A 90 8.84 -1.70 8.02
N ILE A 91 8.94 -0.64 7.20
CA ILE A 91 9.03 -0.79 5.74
C ILE A 91 10.37 -1.38 5.29
N ALA A 92 11.49 -1.01 5.91
CA ALA A 92 12.80 -1.56 5.56
C ALA A 92 12.91 -3.07 5.86
N ILE A 93 12.38 -3.49 7.01
CA ILE A 93 12.31 -4.91 7.41
C ILE A 93 11.41 -5.68 6.44
N THR A 94 10.26 -5.12 6.10
CA THR A 94 9.31 -5.71 5.16
C THR A 94 9.91 -5.85 3.76
N GLN A 95 10.62 -4.82 3.29
CA GLN A 95 11.32 -4.85 2.01
C GLN A 95 12.36 -5.97 1.95
N ALA A 96 13.12 -6.18 3.03
CA ALA A 96 14.09 -7.27 3.12
C ALA A 96 13.42 -8.65 3.04
N ALA A 97 12.36 -8.86 3.83
CA ALA A 97 11.60 -10.10 3.83
C ALA A 97 10.99 -10.41 2.45
N LEU A 98 10.41 -9.39 1.81
CA LEU A 98 9.81 -9.51 0.49
C LEU A 98 10.85 -9.75 -0.60
N THR A 99 12.05 -9.19 -0.48
CA THR A 99 13.16 -9.47 -1.40
C THR A 99 13.52 -10.96 -1.37
N VAL A 100 13.54 -11.60 -0.20
CA VAL A 100 13.75 -13.05 -0.09
C VAL A 100 12.56 -13.83 -0.66
N ALA A 101 11.32 -13.43 -0.35
CA ALA A 101 10.11 -14.06 -0.89
C ALA A 101 9.95 -13.90 -2.41
N SER A 102 10.58 -12.89 -3.01
CA SER A 102 10.54 -12.65 -4.45
C SER A 102 11.42 -13.59 -5.27
N ARG A 103 12.29 -14.38 -4.62
CA ARG A 103 13.17 -15.32 -5.29
C ARG A 103 12.40 -16.54 -5.79
N ALA A 104 12.74 -17.03 -6.98
CA ALA A 104 12.02 -18.11 -7.64
C ALA A 104 12.13 -19.44 -6.88
N ASP A 105 13.30 -19.73 -6.29
CA ASP A 105 13.55 -20.91 -5.46
C ASP A 105 12.69 -20.92 -4.19
N VAL A 106 12.54 -19.77 -3.53
CA VAL A 106 11.68 -19.59 -2.35
C VAL A 106 10.22 -19.75 -2.71
N GLN A 107 9.77 -19.15 -3.81
CA GLN A 107 8.38 -19.29 -4.28
C GLN A 107 8.03 -20.73 -4.66
N ALA A 108 8.97 -21.46 -5.26
CA ALA A 108 8.78 -22.86 -5.61
C ALA A 108 8.80 -23.78 -4.38
N ALA A 109 9.71 -23.55 -3.44
CA ALA A 109 9.86 -24.41 -2.26
C ALA A 109 8.80 -24.14 -1.17
N ALA A 110 8.33 -22.90 -1.05
CA ALA A 110 7.50 -22.44 0.05
C ALA A 110 6.46 -21.38 -0.40
N PRO A 111 5.55 -21.72 -1.33
CA PRO A 111 4.60 -20.76 -1.90
C PRO A 111 3.63 -20.19 -0.84
N GLN A 112 3.25 -21.00 0.15
CA GLN A 112 2.37 -20.55 1.24
C GLN A 112 3.04 -19.44 2.07
N GLN A 113 4.33 -19.61 2.39
CA GLN A 113 5.12 -18.64 3.15
C GLN A 113 5.34 -17.37 2.33
N ALA A 114 5.59 -17.48 1.03
CA ALA A 114 5.69 -16.33 0.14
C ALA A 114 4.38 -15.51 0.14
N MET A 115 3.21 -16.18 0.09
CA MET A 115 1.91 -15.52 0.19
C MET A 115 1.69 -14.88 1.57
N MET A 116 2.09 -15.53 2.67
CA MET A 116 2.00 -14.93 4.00
C MET A 116 2.86 -13.66 4.12
N ILE A 117 4.11 -13.69 3.63
CA ILE A 117 5.00 -12.53 3.58
C ILE A 117 4.38 -11.40 2.77
N ALA A 118 3.81 -11.73 1.60
CA ALA A 118 3.09 -10.77 0.79
C ALA A 118 1.91 -10.15 1.58
N SER A 119 1.08 -10.96 2.24
CA SER A 119 -0.06 -10.45 3.00
C SER A 119 0.34 -9.52 4.17
N ALA A 120 1.41 -9.85 4.91
CA ALA A 120 1.94 -8.99 5.97
C ALA A 120 2.51 -7.69 5.38
N SER A 121 3.23 -7.80 4.26
CA SER A 121 3.77 -6.64 3.54
C SER A 121 2.67 -5.70 3.05
N ALA A 122 1.53 -6.26 2.58
CA ALA A 122 0.36 -5.49 2.17
C ALA A 122 -0.20 -4.64 3.33
N ARG A 123 -0.29 -5.20 4.54
CA ARG A 123 -0.73 -4.46 5.74
C ARG A 123 0.25 -3.34 6.12
N VAL A 124 1.55 -3.57 5.98
CA VAL A 124 2.59 -2.56 6.22
C VAL A 124 2.47 -1.39 5.23
N VAL A 125 2.40 -1.67 3.92
CA VAL A 125 2.31 -0.60 2.90
C VAL A 125 0.97 0.12 2.90
N ALA A 126 -0.11 -0.54 3.34
CA ALA A 126 -1.42 0.07 3.51
C ALA A 126 -1.50 1.03 4.72
N SER A 127 -0.54 0.97 5.64
CA SER A 127 -0.52 1.86 6.80
C SER A 127 -0.21 3.30 6.41
N PRO A 128 -1.05 4.29 6.77
CA PRO A 128 -0.80 5.70 6.48
C PRO A 128 0.52 6.21 7.07
N ALA A 129 0.90 5.74 8.27
CA ALA A 129 2.15 6.13 8.91
C ALA A 129 3.37 5.71 8.09
N VAL A 130 3.31 4.55 7.44
CA VAL A 130 4.39 4.04 6.59
C VAL A 130 4.44 4.78 5.25
N GLN A 131 3.27 5.07 4.67
CA GLN A 131 3.14 5.87 3.44
C GLN A 131 3.74 7.27 3.61
N GLN A 132 3.51 7.91 4.76
CA GLN A 132 4.07 9.22 5.09
C GLN A 132 5.56 9.17 5.40
N ALA A 133 6.03 8.11 6.08
CA ALA A 133 7.43 7.98 6.44
C ALA A 133 8.34 7.75 5.22
N ASN A 134 7.93 6.89 4.27
CA ASN A 134 8.72 6.60 3.08
C ASN A 134 7.86 6.19 1.87
N PRO A 135 7.31 7.15 1.13
CA PRO A 135 6.44 6.86 -0.02
C PRO A 135 7.17 6.10 -1.14
N SER A 136 8.48 6.35 -1.31
CA SER A 136 9.28 5.67 -2.34
C SER A 136 9.49 4.19 -2.03
N ALA A 137 9.82 3.86 -0.78
CA ALA A 137 9.94 2.47 -0.35
C ALA A 137 8.59 1.74 -0.40
N VAL A 138 7.51 2.41 -0.01
CA VAL A 138 6.14 1.87 -0.15
C VAL A 138 5.84 1.46 -1.58
N ALA A 139 6.17 2.30 -2.57
CA ALA A 139 5.94 1.96 -3.97
C ALA A 139 6.77 0.76 -4.44
N ALA A 140 8.04 0.72 -4.07
CA ALA A 140 8.93 -0.39 -4.41
C ALA A 140 8.43 -1.71 -3.80
N VAL A 141 8.05 -1.70 -2.51
CA VAL A 141 7.50 -2.87 -1.81
C VAL A 141 6.16 -3.29 -2.40
N THR A 142 5.28 -2.35 -2.73
CA THR A 142 3.98 -2.63 -3.36
C THR A 142 4.16 -3.27 -4.74
N THR A 143 5.13 -2.82 -5.53
CA THR A 143 5.43 -3.43 -6.84
C THR A 143 5.96 -4.86 -6.68
N ALA A 144 6.90 -5.08 -5.75
CA ALA A 144 7.43 -6.41 -5.47
C ALA A 144 6.34 -7.36 -4.94
N LEU A 145 5.41 -6.83 -4.12
CA LEU A 145 4.29 -7.55 -3.55
C LEU A 145 3.37 -8.09 -4.66
N VAL A 146 2.98 -7.21 -5.59
CA VAL A 146 2.14 -7.61 -6.73
C VAL A 146 2.86 -8.65 -7.58
N ARG A 147 4.18 -8.52 -7.79
CA ARG A 147 4.97 -9.53 -8.52
C ARG A 147 4.95 -10.90 -7.83
N VAL A 148 5.07 -10.96 -6.51
CA VAL A 148 4.97 -12.22 -5.75
C VAL A 148 3.55 -12.81 -5.86
N ALA A 149 2.53 -11.98 -5.68
CA ALA A 149 1.13 -12.40 -5.82
C ALA A 149 0.76 -12.78 -7.25
N SER A 150 1.47 -12.29 -8.26
CA SER A 150 1.25 -12.64 -9.67
C SER A 150 1.80 -14.01 -10.05
N ASN A 151 2.59 -14.65 -9.18
CA ASN A 151 3.06 -16.01 -9.42
C ASN A 151 1.89 -17.00 -9.25
N PRO A 152 1.54 -17.82 -10.26
CA PRO A 152 0.41 -18.74 -10.18
C PRO A 152 0.48 -19.73 -9.01
N ALA A 153 1.68 -20.26 -8.69
CA ALA A 153 1.85 -21.21 -7.59
C ALA A 153 1.61 -20.54 -6.23
N VAL A 154 2.11 -19.31 -6.06
CA VAL A 154 1.90 -18.52 -4.83
C VAL A 154 0.44 -18.09 -4.74
N PHE A 155 -0.16 -17.60 -5.83
CA PHE A 155 -1.56 -17.16 -5.87
C PHE A 155 -2.55 -18.29 -5.56
N ALA A 156 -2.31 -19.49 -6.10
CA ALA A 156 -3.14 -20.66 -5.88
C ALA A 156 -3.22 -21.07 -4.40
N THR A 157 -2.21 -20.71 -3.57
CA THR A 157 -2.25 -20.99 -2.13
C THR A 157 -3.36 -20.24 -1.40
N SER A 158 -3.67 -19.02 -1.83
CA SER A 158 -4.77 -18.23 -1.28
C SER A 158 -5.23 -17.17 -2.29
N PRO A 159 -6.21 -17.53 -3.15
CA PRO A 159 -6.71 -16.60 -4.15
C PRO A 159 -7.39 -15.38 -3.54
N THR A 160 -7.99 -15.53 -2.36
CA THR A 160 -8.61 -14.43 -1.59
C THR A 160 -7.56 -13.42 -1.11
N LEU A 161 -6.42 -13.88 -0.58
CA LEU A 161 -5.32 -12.98 -0.19
C LEU A 161 -4.69 -12.31 -1.41
N GLY A 162 -4.54 -13.04 -2.52
CA GLY A 162 -4.06 -12.46 -3.78
C GLY A 162 -4.96 -11.32 -4.30
N ALA A 163 -6.28 -11.50 -4.24
CA ALA A 163 -7.23 -10.42 -4.59
C ALA A 163 -7.18 -9.25 -3.59
N ALA A 164 -7.04 -9.52 -2.29
CA ALA A 164 -6.89 -8.48 -1.27
C ALA A 164 -5.60 -7.67 -1.47
N ILE A 165 -4.50 -8.32 -1.86
CA ILE A 165 -3.23 -7.68 -2.25
C ILE A 165 -3.46 -6.75 -3.45
N ALA A 166 -4.17 -7.22 -4.48
CA ALA A 166 -4.51 -6.40 -5.65
C ALA A 166 -5.25 -5.12 -5.25
N GLN A 167 -6.27 -5.25 -4.40
CA GLN A 167 -7.07 -4.14 -3.92
C GLN A 167 -6.27 -3.17 -3.05
N SER A 168 -5.46 -3.69 -2.13
CA SER A 168 -4.58 -2.91 -1.27
C SER A 168 -3.58 -2.10 -2.09
N SER A 169 -3.00 -2.69 -3.14
CA SER A 169 -2.07 -2.01 -4.04
C SER A 169 -2.71 -0.85 -4.79
N ILE A 170 -3.99 -0.98 -5.19
CA ILE A 170 -4.73 0.14 -5.82
C ILE A 170 -4.97 1.26 -4.81
N ALA A 171 -5.36 0.93 -3.57
CA ALA A 171 -5.54 1.92 -2.51
C ALA A 171 -4.24 2.69 -2.23
N VAL A 172 -3.10 1.98 -2.17
CA VAL A 172 -1.77 2.59 -2.02
C VAL A 172 -1.41 3.46 -3.23
N ALA A 173 -1.66 3.01 -4.45
CA ALA A 173 -1.43 3.81 -5.66
C ALA A 173 -2.25 5.10 -5.65
N ASN A 174 -3.51 5.04 -5.20
CA ASN A 174 -4.36 6.21 -5.07
C ASN A 174 -3.85 7.18 -4.00
N ALA A 175 -3.40 6.66 -2.85
CA ALA A 175 -2.78 7.49 -1.81
C ALA A 175 -1.48 8.17 -2.28
N LEU A 176 -0.66 7.46 -3.08
CA LEU A 176 0.59 8.00 -3.63
C LEU A 176 0.38 8.97 -4.80
N SER A 177 -0.77 8.95 -5.46
CA SER A 177 -1.02 9.74 -6.69
C SER A 177 -0.84 11.25 -6.51
N SER A 178 -1.03 11.77 -5.30
CA SER A 178 -0.86 13.19 -4.97
C SER A 178 0.60 13.61 -4.74
N THR A 179 1.49 12.66 -4.45
CA THR A 179 2.87 12.94 -4.02
C THR A 179 3.92 12.32 -4.96
N ASN A 180 3.58 11.22 -5.64
CA ASN A 180 4.47 10.50 -6.55
C ASN A 180 3.68 9.76 -7.64
N SER A 181 3.19 10.51 -8.63
CA SER A 181 2.33 10.01 -9.71
C SER A 181 3.00 8.92 -10.56
N THR A 182 4.32 9.02 -10.83
CA THR A 182 5.06 8.00 -11.59
C THR A 182 5.04 6.64 -10.91
N GLN A 183 5.25 6.60 -9.59
CA GLN A 183 5.21 5.37 -8.81
C GLN A 183 3.80 4.81 -8.70
N ALA A 184 2.78 5.67 -8.56
CA ALA A 184 1.38 5.26 -8.58
C ALA A 184 0.99 4.59 -9.92
N VAL A 185 1.46 5.13 -11.05
CA VAL A 185 1.24 4.53 -12.37
C VAL A 185 1.91 3.16 -12.49
N ALA A 186 3.17 3.03 -12.02
CA ALA A 186 3.88 1.75 -12.05
C ALA A 186 3.17 0.66 -11.24
N ILE A 187 2.64 1.00 -10.05
CA ILE A 187 1.83 0.06 -9.25
C ILE A 187 0.58 -0.35 -10.03
N ARG A 188 -0.17 0.62 -10.58
CA ARG A 188 -1.39 0.33 -11.37
C ARG A 188 -1.08 -0.60 -12.55
N GLN A 189 -0.01 -0.34 -13.30
CA GLN A 189 0.43 -1.22 -14.40
C GLN A 189 0.75 -2.64 -13.91
N SER A 190 1.44 -2.77 -12.76
CA SER A 190 1.74 -4.09 -12.19
C SER A 190 0.46 -4.83 -11.79
N VAL A 191 -0.51 -4.14 -11.18
CA VAL A 191 -1.80 -4.77 -10.84
C VAL A 191 -2.58 -5.13 -12.10
N GLN A 192 -2.56 -4.31 -13.16
CA GLN A 192 -3.17 -4.63 -14.45
C GLN A 192 -2.58 -5.88 -15.10
N GLN A 193 -1.25 -6.05 -15.04
CA GLN A 193 -0.60 -7.27 -15.52
C GLN A 193 -1.08 -8.50 -14.75
N MET A 194 -1.22 -8.38 -13.42
CA MET A 194 -1.76 -9.44 -12.58
C MET A 194 -3.22 -9.77 -12.93
N THR A 195 -4.08 -8.76 -13.04
CA THR A 195 -5.52 -8.95 -13.30
C THR A 195 -5.81 -9.38 -14.74
N SER A 196 -4.89 -9.14 -15.67
CA SER A 196 -4.97 -9.60 -17.06
C SER A 196 -4.34 -10.97 -17.29
N ASN A 197 -3.74 -11.58 -16.26
CA ASN A 197 -3.12 -12.89 -16.39
C ASN A 197 -4.20 -13.98 -16.46
N PRO A 198 -4.34 -14.70 -17.60
CA PRO A 198 -5.39 -15.70 -17.77
C PRO A 198 -5.27 -16.87 -16.80
N GLN A 199 -4.05 -17.22 -16.37
CA GLN A 199 -3.83 -18.30 -15.40
C GLN A 199 -4.39 -17.93 -14.03
N LEU A 200 -4.24 -16.66 -13.61
CA LEU A 200 -4.77 -16.19 -12.33
C LEU A 200 -6.28 -16.00 -12.37
N LEU A 201 -6.82 -15.54 -13.50
CA LEU A 201 -8.26 -15.42 -13.72
C LEU A 201 -8.96 -16.78 -13.68
N ALA A 202 -8.32 -17.83 -14.22
CA ALA A 202 -8.84 -19.19 -14.11
C ALA A 202 -8.88 -19.69 -12.65
N ILE A 203 -8.00 -19.19 -11.79
CA ILE A 203 -7.95 -19.54 -10.36
C ILE A 203 -8.95 -18.73 -9.54
N SER A 204 -9.21 -17.46 -9.88
CA SER A 204 -10.09 -16.58 -9.11
C SER A 204 -10.90 -15.61 -9.98
N SER A 205 -12.22 -15.76 -9.92
CA SER A 205 -13.18 -14.80 -10.48
C SER A 205 -13.20 -13.47 -9.72
N THR A 206 -12.72 -13.42 -8.47
CA THR A 206 -12.65 -12.17 -7.69
C THR A 206 -11.65 -11.19 -8.30
N LEU A 207 -10.61 -11.70 -8.96
CA LEU A 207 -9.61 -10.88 -9.65
C LEU A 207 -10.21 -10.12 -10.84
N ALA A 208 -11.23 -10.68 -11.49
CA ALA A 208 -11.98 -10.01 -12.56
C ALA A 208 -12.72 -8.76 -12.05
N ASN A 209 -13.26 -8.81 -10.82
CA ASN A 209 -13.92 -7.65 -10.21
C ASN A 209 -12.94 -6.52 -9.86
N VAL A 210 -11.71 -6.87 -9.49
CA VAL A 210 -10.64 -5.87 -9.28
C VAL A 210 -10.27 -5.19 -10.61
N ASN A 211 -10.25 -5.96 -11.71
CA ASN A 211 -9.98 -5.42 -13.04
C ASN A 211 -11.05 -4.41 -13.48
N THR A 212 -12.33 -4.74 -13.28
CA THR A 212 -13.44 -3.85 -13.65
C THR A 212 -13.46 -2.57 -12.81
N GLN A 213 -13.15 -2.64 -11.51
CA GLN A 213 -13.00 -1.45 -10.66
C GLN A 213 -11.86 -0.54 -11.13
N GLN A 214 -10.72 -1.09 -11.58
CA GLN A 214 -9.62 -0.28 -12.10
C GLN A 214 -9.95 0.45 -13.41
N GLN A 215 -10.71 -0.19 -14.30
CA GLN A 215 -11.12 0.42 -15.58
C GLN A 215 -12.05 1.61 -15.35
N GLN A 216 -12.97 1.52 -14.37
CA GLN A 216 -13.88 2.62 -14.03
C GLN A 216 -13.12 3.82 -13.43
N GLN A 217 -12.13 3.60 -12.57
CA GLN A 217 -11.35 4.69 -11.96
C GLN A 217 -10.46 5.45 -12.96
N GLN A 218 -9.95 4.77 -14.00
CA GLN A 218 -9.15 5.41 -15.06
C GLN A 218 -10.00 6.32 -15.95
N GLN A 219 -11.24 5.94 -16.26
CA GLN A 219 -12.15 6.77 -17.08
C GLN A 219 -12.52 8.09 -16.39
N THR A 220 -12.67 8.11 -15.06
CA THR A 220 -12.96 9.35 -14.32
C THR A 220 -11.79 10.35 -14.25
N GLN A 221 -10.53 9.90 -14.32
CA GLN A 221 -9.36 10.80 -14.32
C GLN A 221 -9.09 11.42 -15.70
N GLN A 222 -9.50 10.77 -16.79
CA GLN A 222 -9.30 11.29 -18.15
C GLN A 222 -10.40 12.31 -18.55
N ASN A 223 -11.63 12.15 -18.05
CA ASN A 223 -12.73 13.08 -18.35
C ASN A 223 -12.74 14.36 -17.50
N GLY A 224 -11.91 14.47 -16.46
CA GLY A 224 -11.88 15.62 -15.55
C GLY A 224 -11.04 16.83 -15.99
N VAL A 225 -10.25 16.70 -17.07
CA VAL A 225 -9.33 17.78 -17.54
C VAL A 225 -9.95 18.59 -18.70
N GLY A 226 -11.17 18.27 -19.14
CA GLY A 226 -11.78 18.84 -20.35
C GLY A 226 -12.93 19.84 -20.18
N GLN A 227 -13.39 20.13 -18.97
CA GLN A 227 -14.51 21.07 -18.75
C GLN A 227 -14.07 22.27 -17.90
N GLY A 228 -13.02 22.95 -18.35
CA GLY A 228 -12.90 24.40 -18.13
C GLY A 228 -14.05 25.07 -18.89
N GLN A 229 -15.10 25.39 -18.15
CA GLN A 229 -16.29 26.08 -18.60
C GLN A 229 -15.90 27.42 -19.25
N ALA A 230 -15.84 27.45 -20.58
CA ALA A 230 -15.81 28.70 -21.33
C ALA A 230 -17.17 29.39 -21.12
N THR A 231 -17.22 30.32 -20.18
CA THR A 231 -18.27 31.35 -20.15
C THR A 231 -18.20 32.12 -21.48
N PRO A 232 -19.27 32.16 -22.29
CA PRO A 232 -19.31 33.04 -23.44
C PRO A 232 -19.28 34.49 -22.95
N PRO A 233 -18.52 35.40 -23.59
CA PRO A 233 -18.66 36.82 -23.32
C PRO A 233 -20.06 37.26 -23.75
N SER A 234 -20.88 37.67 -22.80
CA SER A 234 -22.14 38.36 -23.08
C SER A 234 -21.82 39.76 -23.60
N ASP A 235 -22.16 39.91 -24.87
CA ASP A 235 -22.28 41.12 -25.65
C ASP A 235 -23.12 42.21 -24.94
N SER A 236 -22.61 43.44 -24.93
CA SER A 236 -23.34 44.72 -24.99
C SER A 236 -22.36 45.85 -24.74
N THR A 237 -21.92 46.57 -25.77
CA THR A 237 -22.24 48.00 -26.00
C THR A 237 -21.68 48.44 -27.34
N ASP A 238 -22.63 48.69 -28.24
CA ASP A 238 -22.57 49.54 -29.44
C ASP A 238 -21.62 50.74 -29.33
N ILE A 239 -20.60 50.81 -30.20
CA ILE A 239 -19.94 52.06 -30.61
C ILE A 239 -19.62 51.96 -32.11
N PRO A 240 -20.14 52.88 -32.97
CA PRO A 240 -19.69 52.97 -34.35
C PRO A 240 -18.40 53.80 -34.41
N VAL A 241 -17.28 53.18 -34.80
CA VAL A 241 -16.05 53.92 -35.13
C VAL A 241 -15.57 53.50 -36.52
N VAL A 242 -15.86 54.39 -37.47
CA VAL A 242 -15.01 54.92 -38.55
C VAL A 242 -13.98 53.97 -39.18
N VAL A 243 -14.16 53.80 -40.49
CA VAL A 243 -13.25 53.20 -41.46
C VAL A 243 -11.98 54.05 -41.59
N GLU A 244 -10.81 53.45 -41.37
CA GLU A 244 -9.53 53.91 -41.91
C GLU A 244 -8.87 52.74 -42.66
N PRO A 245 -8.58 52.87 -43.96
CA PRO A 245 -7.78 51.91 -44.70
C PRO A 245 -6.37 52.48 -44.91
N ASP A 246 -5.36 51.88 -44.30
CA ASP A 246 -3.96 52.04 -44.73
C ASP A 246 -3.16 50.86 -44.18
N SER A 247 -2.71 49.93 -45.03
CA SER A 247 -1.46 50.00 -45.80
C SER A 247 -0.40 49.11 -45.14
N GLU A 248 0.04 48.09 -45.91
CA GLU A 248 1.42 47.56 -46.02
C GLU A 248 2.19 47.26 -44.70
N SER A 249 2.85 46.12 -44.48
CA SER A 249 3.72 45.35 -45.36
C SER A 249 3.99 43.98 -44.73
N GLN A 250 4.10 42.97 -45.59
CA GLN A 250 5.20 42.00 -45.64
C GLN A 250 6.17 41.96 -44.44
N ASN A 251 6.35 40.78 -43.83
CA ASN A 251 7.66 40.12 -43.91
C ASN A 251 7.60 38.64 -43.52
N ASN A 252 7.86 37.86 -44.55
CA ASN A 252 8.26 36.46 -44.60
C ASN A 252 9.71 36.32 -44.11
N ALA A 253 9.97 35.50 -43.10
CA ALA A 253 11.31 34.97 -42.82
C ALA A 253 11.20 33.56 -42.25
N SER A 254 11.53 32.60 -43.11
CA SER A 254 11.77 31.19 -42.82
C SER A 254 13.21 30.98 -42.30
N PRO A 255 13.53 29.79 -41.74
CA PRO A 255 14.68 29.54 -40.87
C PRO A 255 15.96 29.20 -41.64
N THR A 256 17.10 29.25 -40.94
CA THR A 256 18.35 28.59 -41.32
C THR A 256 18.87 27.81 -40.13
#